data_AF-A0AAJ6KZ98-F1
#
_entry.id   AF-A0AAJ6KZ98-F1
#
_cell.length_a   1.000
_cell.length_b   1.000
_cell.length_c   1.000
_cell.angle_alpha   90.00
_cell.angle_beta   90.00
_cell.angle_gamma   90.00
#
_symmetry.space_group_name_H-M   'P 1'
#
loop_
_entity.id
_entity.type
_entity.pdbx_description
1 polymer ?
#
loop_
_entity_poly.entity_id
_entity_poly.type
_entity_poly.pdbx_seq_one_letter_code
_entity_poly.pdbx_strand_id
1 'polypeptide(L)' 'MKKLIKLFAVASVFTAVSANVMAADAYDYTALSGAVDFSAVGVAIMAVAALIAGLYAMFRGVKMVLSAIRS' A
#
# COMPACT_ATOMS: atom_id res chain seq x y z
N MET A 1 17.58 -16.91 -2.77
CA MET A 1 17.96 -15.62 -3.39
C MET A 1 16.89 -15.03 -4.31
N LYS A 2 16.23 -15.82 -5.19
CA LYS A 2 15.18 -15.31 -6.12
C LYS A 2 13.97 -14.60 -5.44
N LYS A 3 13.65 -14.94 -4.18
CA LYS A 3 12.54 -14.32 -3.41
C LYS A 3 12.87 -12.91 -2.92
N LEU A 4 14.15 -12.63 -2.63
CA LEU A 4 14.61 -11.30 -2.20
C LEU A 4 14.61 -10.33 -3.37
N ILE A 5 15.03 -10.79 -4.56
CA ILE A 5 15.01 -9.98 -5.79
C ILE A 5 13.58 -9.54 -6.15
N LYS A 6 12.58 -10.42 -5.97
CA LYS A 6 11.17 -10.08 -6.19
C LYS A 6 10.63 -9.08 -5.15
N LEU A 7 11.08 -9.17 -3.90
CA LEU A 7 10.70 -8.23 -2.84
C LEU A 7 11.27 -6.83 -3.10
N PHE A 8 12.53 -6.74 -3.53
CA PHE A 8 13.17 -5.49 -3.92
C PHE A 8 12.52 -4.88 -5.18
N ALA A 9 12.15 -5.70 -6.17
CA ALA A 9 11.46 -5.23 -7.38
C ALA A 9 10.06 -4.64 -7.09
N VAL A 10 9.33 -5.22 -6.14
CA VAL A 10 8.04 -4.66 -5.70
C VAL A 10 8.25 -3.38 -4.90
N ALA A 11 9.23 -3.35 -4.00
CA ALA A 11 9.56 -2.16 -3.22
C ALA A 11 9.98 -0.97 -4.11
N SER A 12 10.74 -1.22 -5.19
CA SER A 12 11.17 -0.16 -6.12
C SER A 12 10.01 0.50 -6.88
N VAL A 13 8.91 -0.23 -7.13
CA VAL A 13 7.73 0.33 -7.79
C VAL A 13 6.98 1.28 -6.84
N PHE A 14 6.88 0.94 -5.56
CA PHE A 14 6.26 1.82 -4.55
C PHE A 14 7.06 3.10 -4.31
N THR A 15 8.40 3.03 -4.31
CA THR A 15 9.25 4.21 -4.18
C THR A 15 9.22 5.11 -5.42
N ALA A 16 9.12 4.53 -6.62
CA ALA A 16 9.05 5.29 -7.86
C ALA A 16 7.73 6.07 -8.03
N VAL A 17 6.60 5.53 -7.55
CA VAL A 17 5.32 6.25 -7.52
C VAL A 17 5.38 7.45 -6.55
N SER A 18 6.12 7.31 -5.46
CA SER A 18 6.24 8.35 -4.42
C SER A 18 7.14 9.53 -4.84
N ALA A 19 8.11 9.30 -5.73
CA ALA A 19 9.11 10.30 -6.13
C ALA A 19 8.59 11.34 -7.14
N ASN A 20 7.53 11.04 -7.90
CA ASN A 20 7.04 11.92 -8.97
C ASN A 20 6.08 13.02 -8.49
N VAL A 21 5.71 13.07 -7.20
CA VAL A 21 4.77 14.06 -6.66
C VAL A 21 5.48 15.31 -6.09
N MET A 22 6.79 15.25 -5.87
CA MET A 22 7.55 16.33 -5.21
C MET A 22 8.38 17.19 -6.17
N ALA A 23 8.28 16.97 -7.49
CA ALA A 23 9.05 17.68 -8.51
C ALA A 23 8.16 18.47 -9.48
N ALA A 24 7.08 19.05 -8.98
CA ALA A 24 6.25 20.00 -9.73
C ALA A 24 6.58 21.43 -9.27
N ASP A 25 6.93 22.25 -10.25
CA ASP A 25 7.13 23.69 -10.28
C ASP A 25 6.50 24.50 -9.12
N ALA A 26 7.23 25.48 -8.59
CA ALA A 26 6.91 26.30 -7.41
C ALA A 26 5.74 27.29 -7.63
N TYR A 27 4.60 26.81 -8.09
CA TYR A 27 3.34 27.53 -8.00
C TYR A 27 2.70 27.24 -6.64
N ASP A 28 2.35 28.31 -5.92
CA ASP A 28 1.69 28.20 -4.63
C ASP A 28 0.23 27.77 -4.81
N TYR A 29 0.01 26.45 -4.76
CA TYR A 29 -1.31 25.83 -4.80
C TYR A 29 -1.96 25.73 -3.42
N THR A 30 -1.42 26.38 -2.38
CA THR A 30 -1.96 26.30 -1.01
C THR A 30 -3.42 26.75 -0.94
N ALA A 31 -3.82 27.71 -1.79
CA ALA A 31 -5.22 28.13 -1.91
C ALA A 31 -6.16 27.06 -2.49
N LEU A 32 -5.66 26.16 -3.35
CA LEU A 32 -6.42 25.06 -3.97
C LEU A 32 -6.36 23.78 -3.13
N SER A 33 -5.21 23.47 -2.53
CA SER A 33 -5.02 22.26 -1.71
C SER A 33 -5.54 22.41 -0.29
N GLY A 34 -5.56 23.62 0.27
CA GLY A 34 -6.19 23.91 1.56
C GLY A 34 -7.71 23.96 1.52
N ALA A 35 -8.29 24.20 0.33
CA ALA A 35 -9.75 24.21 0.14
C ALA A 35 -10.34 22.80 -0.07
N VAL A 36 -9.50 21.80 -0.40
CA VAL A 36 -9.93 20.42 -0.66
C VAL A 36 -9.51 19.53 0.50
N ASP A 37 -10.48 19.02 1.26
CA ASP A 37 -10.23 18.07 2.34
C ASP A 37 -10.05 16.64 1.79
N PHE A 38 -8.83 16.10 1.95
CA PHE A 38 -8.47 14.74 1.55
C PHE A 38 -8.52 13.72 2.70
N SER A 39 -8.91 14.14 3.91
CA SER A 39 -8.93 13.27 5.10
C SER A 39 -9.82 12.04 4.88
N ALA A 40 -11.04 12.26 4.36
CA ALA A 40 -11.96 11.17 4.05
C ALA A 40 -11.41 10.20 2.98
N VAL A 41 -10.72 10.72 1.96
CA VAL A 41 -10.10 9.91 0.90
C VAL A 41 -8.95 9.08 1.45
N GLY A 42 -8.11 9.67 2.32
CA GLY A 42 -7.02 8.95 2.99
C GLY A 42 -7.53 7.81 3.84
N VAL A 43 -8.59 8.03 4.62
CA VAL A 43 -9.25 6.99 5.43
C VAL A 43 -9.83 5.88 4.54
N ALA A 44 -10.47 6.24 3.42
CA ALA A 44 -11.03 5.26 2.49
C ALA A 44 -9.95 4.35 1.88
N ILE A 45 -8.80 4.92 1.49
CA ILE A 45 -7.67 4.13 0.95
C ILE A 45 -7.14 3.16 2.01
N MET A 46 -6.96 3.61 3.24
CA MET A 46 -6.51 2.74 4.35
C MET A 46 -7.52 1.64 4.67
N ALA A 47 -8.82 1.93 4.57
CA ALA A 47 -9.87 0.92 4.75
C ALA A 47 -9.78 -0.19 3.69
N VAL A 48 -9.55 0.15 2.42
CA VAL A 48 -9.34 -0.84 1.35
C VAL A 48 -8.07 -1.65 1.58
N ALA A 49 -6.98 -0.98 1.98
CA ALA A 49 -5.72 -1.67 2.30
C ALA A 49 -5.89 -2.66 3.46
N ALA A 50 -6.59 -2.27 4.52
CA ALA A 50 -6.89 -3.12 5.67
C ALA A 50 -7.74 -4.34 5.28
N LEU A 51 -8.72 -4.17 4.37
CA LEU A 51 -9.53 -5.27 3.86
C LEU A 51 -8.67 -6.30 3.12
N ILE A 52 -7.79 -5.86 2.22
CA ILE A 52 -6.89 -6.76 1.47
C ILE A 52 -5.93 -7.47 2.42
N ALA A 53 -5.36 -6.74 3.40
CA ALA A 53 -4.49 -7.32 4.41
C ALA A 53 -5.21 -8.39 5.26
N GLY A 54 -6.46 -8.11 5.67
CA GLY A 54 -7.29 -9.05 6.41
C GLY A 54 -7.60 -10.32 5.62
N LEU A 55 -7.99 -10.19 4.35
CA LEU A 55 -8.22 -11.34 3.45
C LEU A 55 -6.97 -12.20 3.30
N TYR A 56 -5.80 -11.58 3.11
CA TYR A 56 -4.54 -12.32 3.01
C TYR A 56 -4.19 -13.06 4.31
N ALA A 57 -4.34 -12.39 5.45
CA ALA A 57 -4.10 -12.98 6.76
C ALA A 57 -5.02 -14.19 7.01
N MET A 58 -6.30 -14.08 6.64
CA MET A 58 -7.27 -15.17 6.76
C MET A 58 -6.86 -16.39 5.93
N PHE A 59 -6.57 -16.21 4.63
CA PHE A 59 -6.15 -17.32 3.77
C PHE A 59 -4.84 -17.97 4.24
N ARG A 60 -3.90 -17.16 4.73
CA ARG A 60 -2.63 -17.66 5.26
C ARG A 60 -2.81 -18.42 6.57
N GLY A 61 -3.69 -17.93 7.45
CA GLY A 61 -4.06 -18.63 8.68
C GLY A 61 -4.67 -20.00 8.40
N VAL A 62 -5.62 -20.08 7.46
CA VAL A 62 -6.25 -21.35 7.04
C VAL A 62 -5.20 -22.34 6.52
N LYS A 63 -4.29 -21.89 5.65
CA LYS A 63 -3.21 -22.75 5.13
C LYS A 63 -2.27 -23.24 6.23
N MET A 64 -1.98 -22.40 7.21
CA MET A 64 -1.12 -22.78 8.34
C MET A 64 -1.77 -23.88 9.19
N VAL A 65 -3.06 -23.74 9.50
CA VAL A 65 -3.82 -24.75 10.24
C VAL A 65 -3.95 -26.05 9.45
N LEU A 66 -4.28 -25.97 8.16
CA LEU A 66 -4.43 -27.15 7.31
C LEU A 66 -3.11 -27.91 7.15
N SER A 67 -1.97 -27.21 7.08
CA SER A 67 -0.64 -27.82 7.04
C SER A 67 -0.28 -28.52 8.35
N ALA A 68 -0.71 -27.97 9.49
CA ALA A 68 -0.49 -28.58 10.80
C ALA A 68 -1.25 -29.90 10.96
N ILE A 69 -2.43 -30.03 10.34
CA ILE A 69 -3.25 -31.25 10.37
C ILE A 69 -2.78 -32.29 9.34
N ARG A 70 -2.21 -31.84 8.21
CA ARG A 70 -1.69 -32.73 7.15
C ARG A 70 -0.32 -33.35 7.48
N SER A 71 0.33 -32.86 8.54
CA SER A 71 1.60 -33.41 9.03
C SER A 71 1.36 -34.55 10.01
#